data_AF-A0A7X6XAH6-F1
#
_entry.id   AF-A0A7X6XAH6-F1
#
_cell.length_a   1.000
_cell.length_b   1.000
_cell.length_c   1.000
_cell.angle_alpha   90.00
_cell.angle_beta   90.00
_cell.angle_gamma   90.00
#
_symmetry.space_group_name_H-M   'P 1'
#
loop_
_entity.id
_entity.type
_entity.pdbx_description
1 polymer ?
#
loop_
_entity_poly.entity_id
_entity_poly.type
_entity_poly.pdbx_seq_one_letter_code
_entity_poly.pdbx_strand_id
1 'polypeptide(L)'
;MFRVRIVTPEGFYTEDEVAILNIVTPEGEMGILENHIPVVASLEISIISTDNGTRKYYAIGEGTLQFQNNLALLLVDSCEAESEIDVERALEAEKRAEKRIQSEDHRVDLTRAQKALKRARTRLKLRGRY
;
A
#
# COMPACT_ATOMS: atom_id res chain seq x y z
N MET A 1 -10.76 -5.45 19.63
CA MET A 1 -10.43 -4.76 18.38
C MET A 1 -9.17 -3.93 18.58
N PHE A 2 -8.55 -3.42 17.53
CA PHE A 2 -7.37 -2.54 17.64
C PHE A 2 -7.43 -1.41 16.61
N ARG A 3 -6.63 -0.36 16.81
CA ARG A 3 -6.62 0.82 15.91
C ARG A 3 -5.59 0.66 14.81
N VAL A 4 -5.95 0.99 13.58
CA VAL A 4 -5.05 1.11 12.43
C VAL A 4 -5.01 2.57 12.02
N ARG A 5 -3.83 3.18 12.10
CA ARG A 5 -3.57 4.55 11.66
C ARG A 5 -2.64 4.51 10.46
N ILE A 6 -3.05 5.14 9.36
CA ILE A 6 -2.23 5.28 8.15
C ILE A 6 -1.81 6.74 8.01
N VAL A 7 -0.52 6.96 7.83
CA VAL A 7 0.09 8.28 7.66
C VAL A 7 0.94 8.26 6.39
N THR A 8 0.83 9.33 5.61
CA THR A 8 1.63 9.58 4.40
C THR A 8 2.49 10.82 4.58
N PRO A 9 3.42 11.13 3.66
CA PRO A 9 4.15 12.39 3.68
C PRO A 9 3.25 13.64 3.61
N GLU A 10 2.02 13.50 3.10
CA GLU A 10 1.03 14.59 3.05
C GLU A 10 0.33 14.78 4.41
N GLY A 11 0.46 13.82 5.32
CA GLY A 11 -0.05 13.88 6.68
C GLY A 11 -0.89 12.67 7.06
N PHE A 12 -1.81 12.88 8.00
CA PHE A 12 -2.75 11.86 8.43
C PHE A 12 -3.70 11.48 7.29
N TYR A 13 -3.80 10.18 6.98
CA TYR A 13 -4.70 9.68 5.94
C TYR A 13 -6.00 9.12 6.56
N THR A 14 -5.89 8.14 7.46
CA THR A 14 -7.07 7.58 8.15
C THR A 14 -6.71 6.92 9.47
N GLU A 15 -7.70 6.78 10.35
CA GLU A 15 -7.65 5.95 11.55
C GLU A 15 -8.97 5.20 11.70
N ASP A 16 -8.90 3.87 11.64
CA ASP A 16 -10.03 2.98 11.76
C ASP A 16 -9.80 2.00 12.92
N GLU A 17 -10.87 1.62 13.62
CA GLU A 17 -10.86 0.48 14.54
C GLU A 17 -11.20 -0.79 13.76
N VAL A 18 -10.41 -1.86 13.93
CA VAL A 18 -10.48 -3.07 13.10
C VAL A 18 -10.32 -4.34 13.94
N ALA A 19 -10.82 -5.46 13.42
CA ALA A 19 -10.60 -6.79 13.96
C ALA A 19 -9.32 -7.43 13.40
N ILE A 20 -9.02 -7.20 12.12
CA ILE A 20 -7.81 -7.71 11.45
C ILE A 20 -7.27 -6.69 10.45
N LEU A 21 -5.93 -6.62 10.39
CA LEU A 21 -5.17 -5.92 9.35
C LEU A 21 -4.35 -6.95 8.58
N ASN A 22 -4.53 -7.02 7.26
CA ASN A 22 -3.70 -7.87 6.39
C ASN A 22 -2.76 -6.99 5.57
N ILE A 23 -1.47 -7.30 5.63
CA ILE A 23 -0.40 -6.56 4.96
C ILE A 23 0.50 -7.50 4.14
N VAL A 24 1.27 -6.92 3.23
CA VAL A 24 2.32 -7.63 2.48
C VAL A 24 3.68 -7.05 2.83
N THR A 25 4.55 -7.92 3.32
CA THR A 25 5.95 -7.64 3.63
C THR A 25 6.84 -8.31 2.57
N PRO A 26 8.13 -7.96 2.48
CA PRO A 26 9.07 -8.66 1.59
C PRO A 26 9.19 -10.16 1.86
N GLU A 27 8.85 -10.60 3.07
CA GLU A 27 8.91 -11.99 3.52
C GLU A 27 7.61 -12.77 3.23
N GLY A 28 6.53 -12.06 2.89
CA GLY A 28 5.22 -12.65 2.61
C GLY A 28 4.06 -11.85 3.19
N GLU A 29 2.88 -12.47 3.16
CA GLU A 29 1.65 -11.89 3.71
C GLU A 29 1.60 -12.08 5.24
N MET A 30 1.14 -11.05 5.95
CA MET A 30 1.01 -11.08 7.40
C MET A 30 -0.35 -10.52 7.82
N GLY A 31 -1.04 -11.25 8.69
CA GLY A 31 -2.28 -10.82 9.35
C GLY A 31 -2.00 -10.42 10.79
N ILE A 32 -2.48 -9.25 11.20
CA ILE A 32 -2.35 -8.72 12.55
C ILE A 32 -3.73 -8.67 13.19
N LEU A 33 -3.81 -9.27 14.36
CA LEU A 33 -4.99 -9.32 15.22
C LEU A 33 -4.75 -8.50 16.48
N GLU A 34 -5.82 -8.34 17.27
CA GLU A 34 -5.72 -7.75 18.61
C GLU A 34 -4.74 -8.52 19.50
N ASN A 35 -4.01 -7.80 20.37
CA ASN A 35 -3.02 -8.32 21.31
C ASN A 35 -1.84 -9.06 20.65
N HIS A 36 -1.57 -8.79 19.37
CA HIS A 36 -0.37 -9.25 18.70
C HIS A 36 0.89 -8.73 19.41
N ILE A 37 1.98 -9.50 19.37
CA ILE A 37 3.26 -9.05 19.91
C ILE A 37 3.71 -7.76 19.19
N PRO A 38 4.41 -6.83 19.88
CA PRO A 38 4.95 -5.65 19.23
C PRO A 38 5.84 -6.04 18.05
N VAL A 39 5.62 -5.42 16.90
CA VAL A 39 6.34 -5.74 15.67
C VAL A 39 6.63 -4.48 14.86
N VAL A 40 7.78 -4.45 14.20
CA VAL A 40 8.12 -3.47 13.17
C VAL A 40 8.42 -4.26 11.90
N ALA A 41 7.77 -3.90 10.79
CA ALA A 41 7.90 -4.60 9.52
C ALA A 41 7.96 -3.62 8.35
N SER A 42 8.79 -3.93 7.36
CA SER A 42 8.81 -3.21 6.09
C SER A 42 7.57 -3.57 5.26
N LEU A 43 6.98 -2.59 4.60
CA LEU A 43 5.83 -2.77 3.72
C LEU A 43 6.25 -2.59 2.27
N GLU A 44 5.79 -3.50 1.41
CA GLU A 44 5.97 -3.35 -0.03
C GLU A 44 4.80 -2.58 -0.67
N ILE A 45 5.05 -2.04 -1.88
CA ILE A 45 3.99 -1.58 -2.78
C ILE A 45 3.00 -2.72 -3.02
N SER A 46 1.82 -2.64 -2.42
CA SER A 46 0.90 -3.77 -2.34
C SER A 46 -0.51 -3.30 -2.02
N ILE A 47 -1.45 -4.26 -2.00
CA ILE A 47 -2.80 -4.04 -1.53
C ILE A 47 -2.88 -4.55 -0.10
N ILE A 48 -3.31 -3.70 0.83
CA ILE A 48 -3.61 -4.10 2.21
C ILE A 48 -5.12 -4.13 2.41
N SER A 49 -5.57 -4.81 3.47
CA SER A 49 -6.98 -4.81 3.84
C SER A 49 -7.17 -4.63 5.33
N THR A 50 -8.16 -3.84 5.71
CA THR A 50 -8.69 -3.82 7.07
C THR A 50 -10.08 -4.43 7.09
N ASP A 51 -10.46 -5.04 8.20
CA ASP A 51 -11.80 -5.60 8.37
C ASP A 51 -12.33 -5.30 9.78
N ASN A 52 -13.51 -4.70 9.83
CA ASN A 52 -14.30 -4.45 11.04
C ASN A 52 -15.76 -4.92 10.85
N GLY A 53 -15.95 -6.09 10.24
CA GLY A 53 -17.25 -6.58 9.77
C GLY A 53 -17.60 -6.07 8.37
N THR A 54 -16.87 -5.09 7.86
CA THR A 54 -16.82 -4.73 6.43
C THR A 54 -15.37 -4.60 6.03
N ARG A 55 -14.99 -5.32 4.97
CA ARG A 55 -13.61 -5.33 4.47
C ARG A 55 -13.35 -4.12 3.58
N LYS A 56 -12.37 -3.31 3.95
CA LYS A 56 -11.85 -2.20 3.15
C LYS A 56 -10.49 -2.58 2.57
N TYR A 57 -10.19 -2.05 1.40
CA TYR A 57 -8.93 -2.29 0.70
C TYR A 57 -8.25 -0.98 0.33
N TYR A 58 -6.93 -0.98 0.45
CA TYR A 58 -6.10 0.18 0.16
C TYR A 58 -4.91 -0.24 -0.70
N ALA A 59 -4.60 0.55 -1.72
CA ALA A 59 -3.34 0.46 -2.44
C ALA A 59 -2.32 1.33 -1.72
N ILE A 60 -1.23 0.73 -1.25
CA ILE A 60 -0.17 1.44 -0.55
C ILE A 60 1.14 1.49 -1.35
N GLY A 61 1.92 2.54 -1.09
CA GLY A 61 3.32 2.61 -1.48
C GLY A 61 4.22 1.76 -0.58
N GLU A 62 5.53 1.93 -0.74
CA GLU A 62 6.49 1.37 0.23
C GLU A 62 6.36 2.11 1.56
N GLY A 63 6.75 1.44 2.64
CA GLY A 63 6.67 2.04 3.96
C GLY A 63 7.07 1.10 5.07
N THR A 64 6.58 1.41 6.25
CA THR A 64 6.84 0.63 7.47
C THR A 64 5.57 0.55 8.30
N LEU A 65 5.36 -0.61 8.90
CA LEU A 65 4.37 -0.83 9.94
C LEU A 65 5.07 -0.88 11.30
N GLN A 66 4.48 -0.23 12.30
CA GLN A 66 4.75 -0.46 13.71
C GLN A 66 3.47 -0.89 14.41
N PHE A 67 3.48 -2.02 15.10
CA PHE A 67 2.40 -2.45 15.97
C PHE A 67 2.84 -2.44 17.43
N GLN A 68 2.11 -1.76 18.30
CA GLN A 68 2.33 -1.78 19.74
C GLN A 68 1.06 -1.33 20.47
N ASN A 69 0.75 -1.90 21.64
CA ASN A 69 -0.37 -1.49 22.49
C ASN A 69 -1.71 -1.38 21.73
N ASN A 70 -2.02 -2.37 20.87
CA ASN A 70 -3.21 -2.38 20.01
C ASN A 70 -3.35 -1.14 19.11
N LEU A 71 -2.21 -0.60 18.66
CA LEU A 71 -2.11 0.43 17.63
C LEU A 71 -1.16 -0.06 16.53
N ALA A 72 -1.71 -0.25 15.33
CA ALA A 72 -0.97 -0.41 14.09
C ALA A 72 -0.78 0.97 13.45
N LEU A 73 0.46 1.46 13.41
CA LEU A 73 0.85 2.67 12.71
C LEU A 73 1.54 2.30 11.39
N LEU A 74 0.92 2.65 10.27
CA LEU A 74 1.49 2.49 8.94
C LEU A 74 2.01 3.84 8.46
N LEU A 75 3.30 3.90 8.17
CA LEU A 75 3.98 5.06 7.56
C LEU A 75 4.30 4.67 6.13
N VAL A 76 3.56 5.19 5.15
CA VAL A 76 3.66 4.78 3.74
C VAL A 76 3.78 5.98 2.81
N ASP A 77 4.54 5.83 1.71
CA ASP A 77 4.75 6.91 0.73
C ASP A 77 3.45 7.41 0.09
N SER A 78 2.47 6.53 -0.08
CA SER A 78 1.16 6.82 -0.65
C SER A 78 0.14 5.82 -0.13
N CYS A 79 -1.11 6.24 0.02
CA CYS A 79 -2.24 5.37 0.33
C CYS A 79 -3.46 5.86 -0.42
N GLU A 80 -4.17 4.96 -1.09
CA GLU A 80 -5.40 5.25 -1.84
C GLU A 80 -6.42 4.13 -1.58
N ALA A 81 -7.64 4.50 -1.19
CA ALA A 81 -8.74 3.55 -1.07
C ALA A 81 -9.24 3.15 -2.46
N GLU A 82 -9.88 1.98 -2.57
CA GLU A 82 -10.44 1.49 -3.85
C GLU A 82 -11.36 2.50 -4.55
N SER A 83 -12.12 3.29 -3.79
CA SER A 83 -13.02 4.33 -4.30
C SER A 83 -12.31 5.57 -4.82
N GLU A 84 -11.07 5.82 -4.40
CA GLU A 84 -10.29 7.03 -4.73
C GLU A 84 -9.42 6.85 -5.97
N ILE A 85 -9.30 5.61 -6.46
CA ILE A 85 -8.42 5.28 -7.58
C ILE A 85 -9.02 5.79 -8.89
N ASP A 86 -8.32 6.73 -9.50
CA ASP A 86 -8.53 7.17 -10.88
C ASP A 86 -7.87 6.17 -11.86
N VAL A 87 -8.72 5.43 -12.58
CA VAL A 87 -8.31 4.38 -13.52
C VAL A 87 -7.55 4.96 -14.70
N GLU A 88 -8.00 6.07 -15.27
CA GLU A 88 -7.38 6.67 -16.45
C GLU A 88 -5.97 7.15 -16.11
N ARG A 89 -5.85 7.85 -14.99
CA ARG A 89 -4.54 8.29 -14.46
C ARG A 89 -3.61 7.12 -14.16
N ALA A 90 -4.13 6.02 -13.61
CA ALA A 90 -3.34 4.83 -13.31
C ALA A 90 -2.85 4.14 -14.60
N LEU A 91 -3.68 4.03 -15.64
CA LEU A 91 -3.30 3.49 -16.95
C LEU A 91 -2.23 4.34 -17.64
N GLU A 92 -2.35 5.67 -17.58
CA GLU A 92 -1.32 6.57 -18.11
C GLU A 92 0.00 6.45 -17.34
N ALA A 93 -0.07 6.29 -16.02
CA ALA A 93 1.12 6.08 -15.19
C ALA A 93 1.82 4.75 -15.53
N GLU A 94 1.07 3.67 -15.75
CA GLU A 94 1.59 2.38 -16.21
C GLU A 94 2.32 2.53 -17.56
N LYS A 95 1.63 3.08 -18.57
CA LYS A 95 2.22 3.27 -19.92
C LYS A 95 3.50 4.11 -19.88
N ARG A 96 3.52 5.18 -19.07
CA ARG A 96 4.73 6.02 -18.90
C ARG A 96 5.86 5.27 -18.21
N ALA A 97 5.56 4.47 -17.20
CA ALA A 97 6.57 3.68 -16.49
C ALA A 97 7.16 2.58 -17.40
N GLU A 98 6.33 1.89 -18.18
CA GLU A 98 6.77 0.89 -19.15
C GLU A 98 7.68 1.48 -20.22
N LYS A 99 7.31 2.64 -20.80
CA LYS A 99 8.16 3.36 -21.76
C LYS A 99 9.52 3.74 -21.19
N ARG A 100 9.58 4.12 -19.91
CA ARG A 100 10.85 4.45 -19.23
C ARG A 100 11.71 3.21 -19.03
N ILE A 101 11.12 2.07 -18.66
CA ILE A 101 11.83 0.81 -18.48
C ILE A 101 12.41 0.30 -19.81
N GLN A 102 11.68 0.49 -20.92
CA GLN A 102 12.11 0.10 -22.26
C GLN A 102 13.07 1.09 -22.93
N SER A 103 13.30 2.25 -22.33
CA SER A 103 14.20 3.26 -22.89
C SER A 103 15.65 2.80 -22.74
N GLU A 104 16.43 2.96 -23.81
CA GLU A 104 17.89 2.72 -23.81
C GLU A 104 18.67 3.90 -23.19
N ASP A 105 17.99 4.92 -22.66
CA ASP A 105 18.64 6.06 -22.01
C ASP A 105 19.21 5.65 -20.64
N HIS A 106 20.53 5.55 -20.56
CA HIS A 106 21.27 5.23 -19.34
C HIS A 106 21.08 6.23 -18.19
N ARG A 107 20.45 7.39 -18.43
CA ARG A 107 20.08 8.35 -17.37
C ARG A 107 18.81 7.94 -16.62
N VAL A 108 18.05 6.97 -17.15
CA VAL A 108 16.82 6.50 -16.51
C VAL A 108 17.16 5.64 -15.29
N ASP A 109 16.67 6.06 -14.13
CA ASP A 109 16.65 5.24 -12.93
C ASP A 109 15.62 4.11 -13.11
N LEU A 110 16.12 2.92 -13.48
CA LEU A 110 15.31 1.73 -13.72
C LEU A 110 14.57 1.28 -12.46
N THR A 111 15.19 1.37 -11.28
CA THR A 111 14.55 0.98 -10.02
C THR A 111 13.35 1.89 -9.74
N ARG A 112 13.51 3.19 -9.92
CA ARG A 112 12.41 4.16 -9.76
C ARG A 112 11.29 3.90 -10.78
N ALA A 113 11.63 3.57 -12.02
CA ALA A 113 10.65 3.26 -13.06
C ALA A 113 9.87 1.97 -12.74
N GLN A 114 10.55 0.91 -12.28
CA GLN A 114 9.93 -0.34 -11.83
C GLN A 114 8.99 -0.12 -10.63
N LYS A 115 9.39 0.67 -9.64
CA LYS A 115 8.51 1.04 -8.50
C LYS A 115 7.29 1.81 -8.97
N ALA A 116 7.45 2.73 -9.92
CA ALA A 116 6.33 3.47 -10.51
C ALA A 116 5.36 2.54 -11.24
N LEU A 117 5.87 1.56 -11.98
CA LEU A 117 5.08 0.53 -12.64
C LEU A 117 4.32 -0.33 -11.63
N LYS A 118 5.00 -0.82 -10.58
CA LYS A 118 4.38 -1.62 -9.51
C LYS A 118 3.23 -0.85 -8.85
N ARG A 119 3.40 0.44 -8.53
CA ARG A 119 2.33 1.29 -7.98
C ARG A 119 1.13 1.41 -8.91
N ALA A 120 1.36 1.69 -10.19
CA ALA A 120 0.28 1.81 -11.17
C ALA A 120 -0.52 0.52 -11.29
N ARG A 121 0.17 -0.62 -11.42
CA ARG A 121 -0.47 -1.94 -11.48
C ARG A 121 -1.21 -2.31 -10.21
N THR A 122 -0.68 -1.97 -9.03
CA THR A 122 -1.37 -2.19 -7.75
C THR A 122 -2.69 -1.43 -7.68
N ARG A 123 -2.73 -0.16 -8.13
CA ARG A 123 -3.97 0.63 -8.21
C ARG A 123 -4.99 -0.02 -9.16
N LEU A 124 -4.55 -0.36 -10.37
CA LEU A 124 -5.41 -1.01 -11.36
C LEU A 124 -5.94 -2.36 -10.87
N LYS A 125 -5.09 -3.17 -10.23
CA LYS A 125 -5.47 -4.45 -9.63
C LYS A 125 -6.50 -4.29 -8.53
N LEU A 126 -6.35 -3.25 -7.68
CA LEU A 126 -7.31 -2.99 -6.63
C LEU A 126 -8.67 -2.59 -7.22
N ARG A 127 -8.68 -1.66 -8.17
CA ARG A 127 -9.92 -1.17 -8.79
C ARG A 127 -10.61 -2.20 -9.68
N GLY A 128 -9.82 -3.05 -10.33
CA GLY A 128 -10.28 -4.12 -11.22
C GLY A 128 -10.37 -5.48 -10.53
N ARG A 129 -10.48 -5.53 -9.20
CA ARG A 129 -10.72 -6.80 -8.48
C ARG A 129 -12.07 -7.37 -8.91
N TYR A 130 -11.98 -8.38 -9.78
CA TYR A 130 -12.99 -9.39 -10.09
C TYR A 130 -12.86 -10.56 -9.11
#